data_AF-A0A967BYK1-F1
#
_entry.id   AF-A0A967BYK1-F1
#
_cell.length_a   1.000
_cell.length_b   1.000
_cell.length_c   1.000
_cell.angle_alpha   90.00
_cell.angle_beta   90.00
_cell.angle_gamma   90.00
#
_symmetry.space_group_name_H-M   'P 1'
#
loop_
_entity.id
_entity.type
_entity.pdbx_description
1 polymer ?
#
loop_
_entity_poly.entity_id
_entity_poly.type
_entity_poly.pdbx_seq_one_letter_code
_entity_poly.pdbx_strand_id
1 'polypeptide(L)'
;MPNKKEPLSIIAVKTLLAVIIFAGVGMIIFAGGWMIGKHKKVSEPVKKDVVVDNNKTEDKTAVREKTPDETADWKTYRNEKYGFEMKYPEGFFTEQVLQPKTEATQCDYANFINNCPAKITINGMS
;
A
#
# COMPACT_ATOMS: atom_id res chain seq x y z
N MET A 1 28.13 -45.90 6.77
CA MET A 1 27.15 -44.95 7.35
C MET A 1 25.76 -45.49 7.08
N PRO A 2 24.96 -45.86 8.09
CA PRO A 2 23.64 -46.41 7.84
C PRO A 2 22.74 -45.31 7.26
N ASN A 3 22.31 -45.49 6.01
CA ASN A 3 21.33 -44.63 5.36
C ASN A 3 20.02 -44.72 6.16
N LYS A 4 19.67 -43.66 6.89
CA LYS A 4 18.42 -43.57 7.66
C LYS A 4 17.26 -43.48 6.67
N LYS A 5 16.68 -44.63 6.31
CA LYS A 5 15.53 -44.70 5.39
C LYS A 5 14.33 -44.05 6.08
N GLU A 6 13.73 -43.04 5.47
CA GLU A 6 12.51 -42.41 5.99
C GLU A 6 11.34 -43.41 5.95
N PRO A 7 10.43 -43.41 6.95
CA PRO A 7 9.27 -44.28 6.90
C PRO A 7 8.36 -43.87 5.74
N LEU A 8 7.80 -44.86 5.06
CA LEU A 8 6.98 -44.71 3.84
C LEU A 8 5.82 -43.70 4.01
N SER A 9 5.25 -43.57 5.20
CA SER A 9 4.20 -42.59 5.50
C SER A 9 4.67 -41.14 5.40
N ILE A 10 5.90 -40.85 5.82
CA ILE A 10 6.47 -39.49 5.74
C ILE A 10 6.79 -39.13 4.29
N ILE A 11 7.29 -40.09 3.51
CA ILE A 11 7.56 -39.91 2.08
C ILE A 11 6.23 -39.61 1.35
N ALA A 12 5.18 -40.39 1.62
CA ALA A 12 3.87 -40.19 1.00
C ALA A 12 3.27 -38.79 1.30
N VAL A 13 3.33 -38.35 2.56
CA VAL A 13 2.84 -37.02 2.97
C VAL A 13 3.62 -35.89 2.29
N LYS A 14 4.96 -35.99 2.22
CA LYS A 14 5.78 -35.00 1.51
C LYS A 14 5.46 -34.94 0.02
N THR A 15 5.27 -36.09 -0.63
CA THR A 15 4.90 -36.12 -2.05
C THR A 15 3.52 -35.51 -2.30
N LEU A 16 2.54 -35.77 -1.42
CA LEU A 16 1.20 -35.21 -1.54
C LEU A 16 1.21 -33.68 -1.37
N LEU A 17 1.94 -33.17 -0.36
CA LEU A 17 2.09 -31.73 -0.14
C LEU A 17 2.77 -31.04 -1.33
N ALA A 18 3.83 -31.63 -1.88
CA ALA A 18 4.50 -31.08 -3.05
C ALA A 18 3.56 -30.96 -4.26
N VAL A 19 2.77 -32.00 -4.55
CA VAL A 19 1.81 -31.99 -5.66
C VAL A 19 0.74 -30.91 -5.50
N ILE A 20 0.21 -30.72 -4.28
CA ILE A 20 -0.79 -29.68 -3.99
C ILE A 20 -0.20 -28.28 -4.23
N ILE A 21 1.04 -28.04 -3.80
CA ILE A 21 1.72 -26.75 -4.00
C ILE A 21 1.93 -26.48 -5.49
N PHE A 22 2.43 -27.46 -6.26
CA PHE A 22 2.63 -27.29 -7.70
C PHE A 22 1.32 -27.07 -8.46
N ALA A 23 0.26 -27.78 -8.09
CA ALA A 23 -1.07 -27.58 -8.69
C ALA A 23 -1.64 -26.19 -8.37
N GLY A 24 -1.48 -25.72 -7.13
CA GLY A 24 -1.92 -24.39 -6.70
C GLY A 24 -1.19 -23.26 -7.43
N VAL A 25 0.15 -23.32 -7.49
CA VAL A 25 0.97 -22.33 -8.21
C VAL A 25 0.66 -22.34 -9.71
N GLY A 26 0.50 -23.54 -10.30
CA GLY A 26 0.12 -23.69 -11.71
C GLY A 26 -1.22 -23.03 -12.02
N MET A 27 -2.24 -23.21 -11.18
CA MET A 27 -3.56 -22.58 -11.37
C MET A 27 -3.51 -21.05 -11.28
N ILE A 28 -2.70 -20.48 -10.37
CA ILE A 28 -2.55 -19.02 -10.24
C ILE A 28 -1.92 -18.42 -11.50
N ILE A 29 -0.86 -19.04 -12.03
CA ILE A 29 -0.20 -18.57 -13.26
C ILE A 29 -1.14 -18.72 -14.47
N PHE A 30 -1.89 -19.82 -14.55
CA PHE A 30 -2.81 -20.06 -15.67
C PHE A 30 -3.98 -19.07 -15.65
N ALA A 31 -4.57 -18.80 -14.48
CA ALA A 31 -5.64 -17.82 -14.33
C ALA A 31 -5.15 -16.38 -14.53
N GLY A 32 -4.00 -16.03 -13.96
CA GLY A 32 -3.39 -14.69 -14.11
C GLY A 32 -2.98 -14.39 -15.55
N GLY A 33 -2.36 -15.36 -16.24
CA GLY A 33 -1.97 -15.23 -17.65
C GLY A 33 -3.17 -15.09 -18.59
N TRP A 34 -4.27 -15.80 -18.33
CA TRP A 34 -5.48 -15.72 -19.16
C TRP A 34 -6.19 -14.37 -19.05
N MET A 35 -6.17 -13.74 -17.86
CA MET A 35 -6.84 -12.46 -17.63
C MET A 35 -6.15 -11.27 -18.34
N ILE A 36 -4.84 -11.29 -18.51
CA ILE A 36 -4.07 -10.19 -19.13
C ILE A 36 -4.24 -10.18 -20.66
N GLY A 37 -4.49 -11.33 -21.29
CA GLY A 37 -4.61 -11.47 -22.74
C GLY A 37 -5.89 -10.85 -23.36
N LYS A 38 -6.94 -10.58 -22.57
CA LYS A 38 -8.24 -10.14 -23.11
C LYS A 38 -8.38 -8.63 -23.32
N HIS A 39 -7.38 -7.81 -23.00
CA HIS A 39 -7.51 -6.34 -23.01
C HIS A 39 -6.63 -5.59 -24.03
N LYS A 40 -5.93 -6.26 -24.96
CA LYS A 40 -5.32 -5.56 -26.10
C LYS A 40 -6.36 -5.26 -27.18
N LYS A 41 -7.19 -4.24 -26.94
CA LYS A 41 -7.87 -3.54 -28.05
C LYS A 41 -6.80 -2.75 -28.79
N VAL A 42 -6.40 -3.26 -29.95
CA VAL A 42 -5.68 -2.50 -30.97
C VAL A 42 -6.49 -1.23 -31.21
N SER A 43 -5.94 -0.07 -30.80
CA SER A 43 -6.44 1.22 -31.23
C SER A 43 -6.28 1.28 -32.75
N GLU A 44 -7.39 1.17 -33.48
CA GLU A 44 -7.42 1.53 -34.90
C GLU A 44 -6.90 2.97 -35.04
N PRO A 45 -6.04 3.26 -36.04
CA PRO A 45 -5.70 4.63 -36.35
C PRO A 45 -6.98 5.35 -36.76
N VAL A 46 -7.42 6.30 -35.94
CA VAL A 46 -8.50 7.24 -36.25
C VAL A 46 -8.21 7.89 -37.61
N LYS A 47 -8.96 7.51 -38.65
CA LYS A 47 -9.09 8.33 -39.85
C LYS A 47 -9.74 9.64 -39.43
N LYS A 48 -8.93 10.69 -39.31
CA LYS A 48 -9.42 12.07 -39.32
C LYS A 48 -9.73 12.40 -40.77
N ASP A 49 -10.98 12.21 -41.18
CA ASP A 49 -11.48 12.92 -42.35
C ASP A 49 -11.63 14.39 -41.94
N VAL A 50 -10.58 15.17 -42.21
CA VAL A 50 -10.61 16.62 -42.12
C VAL A 50 -11.45 17.11 -43.29
N VAL A 51 -12.74 17.32 -43.05
CA VAL A 51 -13.56 18.19 -43.91
C VAL A 51 -13.38 19.61 -43.37
N VAL A 52 -12.63 20.41 -44.13
CA VAL A 52 -12.47 21.84 -43.94
C VAL A 52 -13.74 22.53 -44.42
N ASP A 53 -14.61 22.94 -43.50
CA ASP A 53 -15.66 23.92 -43.78
C ASP A 53 -15.34 25.23 -43.06
N ASN A 54 -14.94 26.22 -43.87
CA ASN A 54 -14.59 27.57 -43.45
C ASN A 54 -15.84 28.46 -43.55
N ASN A 55 -16.52 28.80 -42.44
CA ASN A 55 -17.24 30.07 -42.36
C ASN A 55 -17.60 30.53 -40.92
N LYS A 56 -17.04 31.68 -40.55
CA LYS A 56 -17.60 32.75 -39.70
C LYS A 56 -17.75 32.58 -38.17
N THR A 57 -16.79 33.20 -37.48
CA THR A 57 -16.93 34.16 -36.36
C THR A 57 -17.83 33.81 -35.17
N GLU A 58 -17.21 33.37 -34.08
CA GLU A 58 -17.22 34.13 -32.81
C GLU A 58 -16.11 33.62 -31.88
N ASP A 59 -15.24 34.55 -31.51
CA ASP A 59 -14.23 34.44 -30.46
C ASP A 59 -14.93 34.14 -29.12
N LYS A 60 -15.00 32.85 -28.79
CA LYS A 60 -15.09 32.40 -27.41
C LYS A 60 -13.77 31.74 -27.09
N THR A 61 -12.85 32.57 -26.61
CA THR A 61 -11.74 32.17 -25.76
C THR A 61 -12.27 31.27 -24.64
N ALA A 62 -12.33 29.97 -24.92
CA ALA A 62 -12.56 28.94 -23.93
C ALA A 62 -11.28 28.86 -23.11
N VAL A 63 -11.17 29.74 -22.11
CA VAL A 63 -10.41 29.42 -20.92
C VAL A 63 -11.08 28.17 -20.38
N ARG A 64 -10.57 27.00 -20.78
CA ARG A 64 -10.77 25.77 -20.02
C ARG A 64 -10.17 26.09 -18.66
N GLU A 65 -11.03 26.52 -17.75
CA GLU A 65 -10.72 26.60 -16.34
C GLU A 65 -10.19 25.22 -15.98
N LYS A 66 -8.86 25.13 -15.87
CA LYS A 66 -8.19 23.91 -15.48
C LYS A 66 -8.53 23.79 -14.01
N THR A 67 -9.64 23.10 -13.72
CA THR A 67 -9.98 22.71 -12.36
C THR A 67 -8.72 22.11 -11.76
N PRO A 68 -8.24 22.64 -10.62
CA PRO A 68 -7.06 22.08 -9.99
C PRO A 68 -7.34 20.61 -9.74
N ASP A 69 -6.44 19.75 -10.24
CA ASP A 69 -6.53 18.32 -10.00
C ASP A 69 -6.33 18.12 -8.49
N GLU A 70 -7.40 17.76 -7.79
CA GLU A 70 -7.41 17.52 -6.34
C GLU A 70 -6.44 16.41 -5.94
N THR A 71 -5.91 15.67 -6.91
CA THR A 71 -4.92 14.59 -6.74
C THR A 71 -3.53 14.92 -7.27
N ALA A 72 -3.29 16.16 -7.72
CA ALA A 72 -2.01 16.60 -8.27
C ALA A 72 -0.84 16.35 -7.30
N ASP A 73 -1.07 16.54 -6.00
CA ASP A 73 -0.03 16.51 -4.97
C ASP A 73 0.01 15.18 -4.18
N TRP A 74 -0.60 14.11 -4.71
CA TRP A 74 -0.62 12.81 -4.03
C TRP A 74 0.77 12.16 -3.99
N LYS A 75 1.14 11.64 -2.82
CA LYS A 75 2.36 10.86 -2.61
C LYS A 75 2.10 9.38 -2.93
N THR A 76 3.13 8.66 -3.34
CA THR A 76 3.04 7.25 -3.71
C THR A 76 3.82 6.39 -2.71
N TYR A 77 3.13 5.46 -2.05
CA TYR A 77 3.73 4.44 -1.21
C TYR A 77 3.88 3.13 -2.01
N ARG A 78 5.09 2.57 -2.01
CA ARG A 78 5.40 1.30 -2.66
C ARG A 78 5.95 0.30 -1.66
N ASN A 79 5.36 -0.89 -1.63
CA ASN A 79 5.84 -1.99 -0.82
C ASN A 79 6.44 -3.07 -1.71
N GLU A 80 7.78 -3.12 -1.80
CA GLU A 80 8.49 -4.06 -2.66
C GLU A 80 8.37 -5.51 -2.19
N LYS A 81 8.28 -5.73 -0.87
CA LYS A 81 8.16 -7.06 -0.28
C LYS A 81 6.89 -7.79 -0.72
N TYR A 82 5.80 -7.05 -0.84
CA TYR A 82 4.49 -7.58 -1.22
C TYR A 82 4.07 -7.19 -2.64
N GLY A 83 4.85 -6.37 -3.34
CA GLY A 83 4.67 -6.05 -4.75
C GLY A 83 3.48 -5.13 -5.07
N PHE A 84 3.08 -4.25 -4.16
CA PHE A 84 1.95 -3.32 -4.36
C PHE A 84 2.35 -1.84 -4.22
N GLU A 85 1.52 -0.97 -4.79
CA GLU A 85 1.67 0.48 -4.79
C GLU A 85 0.32 1.16 -4.51
N MET A 86 0.31 2.22 -3.70
CA MET A 86 -0.88 2.99 -3.35
C MET A 86 -0.53 4.48 -3.25
N LYS A 87 -1.41 5.34 -3.77
CA LYS A 87 -1.27 6.80 -3.61
C LYS A 87 -2.11 7.32 -2.45
N TYR A 88 -1.64 8.38 -1.80
CA TYR A 88 -2.32 9.01 -0.67
C TYR A 88 -2.18 10.54 -0.70
N PRO A 89 -3.18 11.29 -0.18
CA PRO A 89 -3.11 12.74 -0.06
C PRO A 89 -1.95 13.19 0.84
N GLU A 90 -1.43 14.38 0.58
CA GLU A 90 -0.53 15.03 1.53
C GLU A 90 -1.24 15.30 2.87
N GLY A 91 -0.54 15.09 3.99
CA GLY A 91 -1.10 15.30 5.34
C GLY A 91 -1.97 14.16 5.90
N PHE A 92 -2.10 13.04 5.18
CA PHE A 92 -2.90 11.89 5.66
C PHE A 92 -2.36 11.27 6.97
N PHE A 93 -1.05 11.36 7.19
CA PHE A 93 -0.41 10.91 8.42
C PHE A 93 0.02 12.13 9.22
N THR A 94 -0.74 12.45 10.26
CA THR A 94 -0.28 13.41 11.26
C THR A 94 0.69 12.68 12.17
N GLU A 95 1.97 13.05 12.14
CA GLU A 95 3.00 12.59 13.09
C GLU A 95 2.80 13.23 14.48
N GLN A 96 1.54 13.41 14.88
CA GLN A 96 1.23 13.56 16.27
C GLN A 96 1.47 12.19 16.86
N VAL A 97 2.66 12.04 17.44
CA VAL A 97 2.87 11.10 18.52
C VAL A 97 1.72 11.40 19.48
N LEU A 98 0.66 10.62 19.42
CA LEU A 98 -0.28 10.48 20.51
C LEU A 98 0.53 9.81 21.62
N GLN A 99 1.52 10.51 22.16
CA GLN A 99 1.94 10.27 23.52
C GLN A 99 0.62 10.46 24.26
N PRO A 100 0.06 9.43 24.91
CA PRO A 100 -0.90 9.74 25.95
C PRO A 100 -0.16 10.77 26.81
N LYS A 101 -0.78 11.92 27.06
CA LYS A 101 -0.26 12.88 28.03
C LYS A 101 -0.36 12.20 29.40
N THR A 102 0.49 11.21 29.64
CA THR A 102 0.72 10.63 30.94
C THR A 102 1.50 11.70 31.67
N GLU A 103 0.79 12.55 32.42
CA GLU A 103 1.37 13.12 33.63
C GLU A 103 1.80 11.91 34.49
N ALA A 104 3.01 11.43 34.26
CA ALA A 104 3.61 10.40 35.07
C ALA A 104 4.02 11.05 36.38
N THR A 105 3.12 11.00 37.37
CA THR A 105 3.51 11.21 38.76
C THR A 105 4.37 10.01 39.15
N GLN A 106 5.70 10.18 39.11
CA GLN A 106 6.63 9.18 39.59
C GLN A 106 6.54 9.12 41.12
N CYS A 107 5.70 8.22 41.61
CA CYS A 107 5.72 7.86 43.02
C CYS A 107 6.96 7.01 43.27
N ASP A 108 7.89 7.53 44.08
CA ASP A 108 8.99 6.73 44.59
C ASP A 108 8.44 5.67 45.56
N TYR A 109 8.33 4.44 45.07
CA TYR A 109 7.79 3.29 45.81
C TYR A 109 8.66 2.87 46.99
N ALA A 110 9.88 3.43 47.14
CA ALA A 110 10.73 3.18 48.29
C ALA A 110 10.22 3.87 49.58
N ASN A 111 9.35 4.87 49.47
CA ASN A 111 8.88 5.68 50.60
C ASN A 111 7.35 5.61 50.75
N PHE A 112 6.85 4.43 51.12
CA PHE A 112 5.42 4.19 51.38
C PHE A 112 4.97 4.76 52.74
N ILE A 113 5.16 6.04 53.01
CA ILE A 113 4.41 6.76 54.07
C ILE A 113 4.12 8.20 53.62
N ASN A 114 2.96 8.37 52.97
CA ASN A 114 2.05 9.52 53.07
C ASN A 114 2.52 10.95 52.70
N ASN A 115 3.36 11.18 51.70
CA ASN A 115 3.29 12.45 50.98
C ASN A 115 3.83 12.36 49.55
N CYS A 116 2.94 12.27 48.56
CA CYS A 116 3.28 12.66 47.20
C CYS A 116 3.32 14.20 47.17
N PRO A 117 4.48 14.86 46.99
CA PRO A 117 4.48 16.29 46.78
C PRO A 117 3.77 16.60 45.46
N ALA A 118 2.81 17.53 45.52
CA ALA A 118 2.11 18.00 44.33
C ALA A 118 3.12 18.60 43.34
N LYS A 119 3.16 18.02 42.14
CA LYS A 119 3.70 18.58 40.89
C LYS A 119 5.17 19.02 40.93
N ILE A 120 6.07 18.09 40.62
CA ILE A 120 7.46 18.44 40.26
C ILE A 120 7.51 18.63 38.75
N THR A 121 7.86 19.84 38.30
CA THR A 121 8.09 20.13 36.88
C THR A 121 9.53 19.73 36.54
N ILE A 122 9.71 18.60 35.85
CA ILE A 122 11.03 18.20 35.33
C ILE A 122 11.25 18.95 34.01
N ASN A 123 12.08 19.98 34.04
CA ASN A 123 12.57 20.62 32.82
C ASN A 123 13.70 19.76 32.23
N GLY A 124 13.41 19.12 31.09
CA GLY A 124 14.36 18.75 30.04
C GLY A 124 15.53 17.84 30.45
N MET A 125 15.41 16.54 30.15
CA MET A 125 16.59 15.74 29.81
C MET A 125 17.00 16.12 28.38
N SER A 126 18.14 16.80 28.26
CA SER A 126 18.86 17.03 27.00
C SER A 126 19.66 15.81 26.59
#